data_AF-A0A7Y3E413-F1
#
_entry.id   AF-A0A7Y3E413-F1
#
_cell.length_a   1.000
_cell.length_b   1.000
_cell.length_c   1.000
_cell.angle_alpha   90.00
_cell.angle_beta   90.00
_cell.angle_gamma   90.00
#
_symmetry.space_group_name_H-M   'P 1'
#
loop_
_entity.id
_entity.type
_entity.pdbx_description
1 polymer ?
#
loop_
_entity_poly.entity_id
_entity_poly.type
_entity_poly.pdbx_seq_one_letter_code
_entity_poly.pdbx_strand_id
1 'polypeptide(L)'
;MAKRRRGGSRGPQPARSASTAAPAGPEATPDVDPDEAQLDLTAASAGEDAAEDVPDTDMAPEADGAGAEEPADDAGADELPDEEPPETSAAADVVESADAPVPDVKLDRRISPDRAEIEALYRRARSAAEDGRLVEAEKGYRELLFRAPNHLRARNNLGYVYDSLGEPARALEEYQAALEIEPENVQLLNNVGAVLGTLGRYGEAEETLRNAQLLAPEDADVHLNLGLVFFRKGLYTAARESLERAIGLDPESESAHYYLGEACNRLGHIDMALEAMERALEIQPRNGRAWYTIGILYDRKREPERASEAYLKAREILDAE
;
A
#
# COMPACT_ATOMS: atom_id res chain seq x y z
N MET A 1 34.54 -42.96 39.83
CA MET A 1 33.13 -42.53 39.63
C MET A 1 32.95 -41.10 40.14
N ALA A 2 31.84 -40.44 39.80
CA ALA A 2 31.37 -39.12 40.31
C ALA A 2 32.34 -37.91 40.21
N LYS A 3 32.10 -37.03 39.22
CA LYS A 3 32.55 -35.62 39.26
C LYS A 3 31.34 -34.71 39.54
N ARG A 4 31.55 -33.66 40.35
CA ARG A 4 30.54 -32.63 40.68
C ARG A 4 30.52 -31.52 39.62
N ARG A 5 29.32 -30.98 39.33
CA ARG A 5 29.04 -29.56 38.98
C ARG A 5 27.55 -29.31 39.26
N ARG A 6 27.26 -28.48 40.28
CA ARG A 6 26.93 -27.03 40.18
C ARG A 6 25.57 -26.79 39.53
N GLY A 7 24.58 -26.41 40.34
CA GLY A 7 23.33 -25.83 39.86
C GLY A 7 23.52 -24.38 39.39
N GLY A 8 22.62 -23.92 38.54
CA GLY A 8 22.51 -22.53 38.10
C GLY A 8 21.12 -21.98 38.43
N SER A 9 21.07 -20.77 38.97
CA SER A 9 19.82 -20.07 39.28
C SER A 9 19.13 -19.62 38.00
N ARG A 10 17.86 -20.01 37.80
CA ARG A 10 16.97 -19.35 36.83
C ARG A 10 16.37 -18.12 37.49
N GLY A 11 16.73 -16.93 36.99
CA GLY A 11 16.01 -15.70 37.31
C GLY A 11 14.63 -15.66 36.63
N PRO A 12 13.74 -14.75 37.04
CA PRO A 12 12.45 -14.57 36.37
C PRO A 12 12.66 -14.04 34.95
N GLN A 13 11.93 -14.62 33.98
CA GLN A 13 11.82 -14.02 32.65
C GLN A 13 10.83 -12.83 32.71
N PRO A 14 11.04 -11.75 31.92
CA PRO A 14 10.04 -10.71 31.78
C PRO A 14 8.78 -11.30 31.13
N ALA A 15 7.61 -10.89 31.60
CA ALA A 15 6.34 -11.32 31.03
C ALA A 15 6.22 -10.76 29.60
N ARG A 16 6.05 -11.64 28.61
CA ARG A 16 5.62 -11.23 27.27
C ARG A 16 4.18 -10.73 27.39
N SER A 17 3.95 -9.46 27.07
CA SER A 17 2.61 -8.92 26.87
C SER A 17 1.94 -9.68 25.73
N ALA A 18 0.79 -10.31 26.03
CA ALA A 18 0.01 -11.01 25.03
C ALA A 18 -0.76 -9.98 24.18
N SER A 19 -0.09 -9.40 23.18
CA SER A 19 -0.77 -8.65 22.12
C SER A 19 -1.70 -9.60 21.38
N THR A 20 -3.01 -9.34 21.44
CA THR A 20 -4.03 -10.12 20.74
C THR A 20 -4.19 -9.62 19.31
N ALA A 21 -3.10 -9.75 18.56
CA ALA A 21 -3.10 -9.56 17.12
C ALA A 21 -4.21 -10.42 16.47
N ALA A 22 -4.86 -9.87 15.46
CA ALA A 22 -5.49 -10.71 14.44
C ALA A 22 -4.40 -11.56 13.77
N PRO A 23 -4.71 -12.71 13.14
CA PRO A 23 -3.72 -13.33 12.28
C PRO A 23 -3.35 -12.35 11.17
N ALA A 24 -2.09 -12.34 10.75
CA ALA A 24 -1.81 -12.02 9.35
C ALA A 24 -2.61 -13.03 8.51
N GLY A 25 -3.22 -12.57 7.42
CA GLY A 25 -3.77 -13.50 6.43
C GLY A 25 -2.65 -14.35 5.80
N PRO A 26 -2.98 -15.24 4.84
CA PRO A 26 -1.98 -15.53 3.83
C PRO A 26 -1.48 -14.20 3.24
N GLU A 27 -0.19 -14.12 2.89
CA GLU A 27 0.35 -12.98 2.16
C GLU A 27 -0.47 -12.80 0.88
N ALA A 28 -1.25 -11.72 0.84
CA ALA A 28 -2.04 -11.36 -0.32
C ALA A 28 -1.08 -10.81 -1.37
N THR A 29 -0.52 -11.73 -2.18
CA THR A 29 0.05 -11.36 -3.48
C THR A 29 -0.97 -10.44 -4.15
N PRO A 30 -0.61 -9.19 -4.49
CA PRO A 30 -1.61 -8.27 -5.01
C PRO A 30 -2.17 -8.86 -6.30
N ASP A 31 -3.48 -9.13 -6.32
CA ASP A 31 -4.24 -9.49 -7.51
C ASP A 31 -4.34 -8.24 -8.39
N VAL A 32 -3.21 -7.93 -9.03
CA VAL A 32 -3.09 -6.87 -10.01
C VAL A 32 -3.87 -7.29 -11.25
N ASP A 33 -4.86 -6.46 -11.55
CA ASP A 33 -5.89 -6.58 -12.57
C ASP A 33 -5.47 -7.43 -13.79
N PRO A 34 -6.20 -8.51 -14.14
CA PRO A 34 -5.86 -9.32 -15.30
C PRO A 34 -5.88 -8.55 -16.63
N ASP A 35 -6.44 -7.35 -16.71
CA ASP A 35 -6.28 -6.48 -17.89
C ASP A 35 -4.87 -5.85 -18.03
N GLU A 36 -3.98 -5.90 -17.02
CA GLU A 36 -2.53 -5.68 -17.24
C GLU A 36 -1.90 -6.78 -18.12
N ALA A 37 -2.58 -7.92 -18.34
CA ALA A 37 -2.19 -8.91 -19.34
C ALA A 37 -2.53 -8.50 -20.79
N GLN A 38 -3.19 -7.35 -21.01
CA GLN A 38 -3.21 -6.70 -22.34
C GLN A 38 -1.85 -6.05 -22.63
N LEU A 39 -0.88 -6.93 -22.91
CA LEU A 39 0.47 -6.65 -23.39
C LEU A 39 0.51 -5.50 -24.40
N ASP A 40 1.52 -4.62 -24.29
CA ASP A 40 2.02 -3.84 -25.43
C ASP A 40 2.74 -4.79 -26.41
N LEU A 41 1.94 -5.57 -27.12
CA LEU A 41 2.34 -6.43 -28.23
C LEU A 41 2.62 -5.63 -29.52
N THR A 42 2.66 -4.29 -29.44
CA THR A 42 2.67 -3.38 -30.60
C THR A 42 3.98 -2.60 -30.79
N ALA A 43 4.80 -2.44 -29.75
CA ALA A 43 6.05 -1.68 -29.82
C ALA A 43 7.25 -2.40 -30.50
N ALA A 44 7.08 -3.62 -31.01
CA ALA A 44 8.18 -4.49 -31.45
C ALA A 44 8.31 -4.72 -32.98
N SER A 45 7.63 -3.94 -33.83
CA SER A 45 7.63 -4.19 -35.29
C SER A 45 7.65 -2.93 -36.18
N ALA A 46 8.62 -2.03 -36.00
CA ALA A 46 8.97 -0.99 -36.97
C ALA A 46 10.43 -0.52 -36.79
N GLY A 47 11.29 -0.65 -37.81
CA GLY A 47 12.59 0.07 -37.78
C GLY A 47 13.84 -0.51 -38.42
N GLU A 48 13.79 -1.52 -39.30
CA GLU A 48 14.95 -1.90 -40.14
C GLU A 48 14.56 -1.87 -41.63
N ASP A 49 15.02 -0.87 -42.40
CA ASP A 49 16.14 -1.01 -43.36
C ASP A 49 16.40 0.31 -44.17
N ALA A 50 17.62 0.47 -44.71
CA ALA A 50 18.11 1.45 -45.72
C ALA A 50 18.09 2.98 -45.41
N ALA A 51 19.05 3.82 -45.84
CA ALA A 51 20.43 3.66 -46.38
C ALA A 51 21.16 5.04 -46.49
N GLU A 52 22.46 5.06 -46.89
CA GLU A 52 23.30 6.20 -47.41
C GLU A 52 23.62 7.38 -46.42
N ASP A 53 24.85 7.81 -46.05
CA ASP A 53 26.18 7.97 -46.70
C ASP A 53 26.14 9.10 -47.78
N VAL A 54 26.89 10.23 -47.82
CA VAL A 54 28.23 10.75 -47.40
C VAL A 54 28.20 12.33 -47.48
N PRO A 55 29.06 13.24 -46.89
CA PRO A 55 30.17 13.21 -45.88
C PRO A 55 30.01 14.26 -44.71
N ASP A 56 31.12 14.68 -44.08
CA ASP A 56 31.33 15.82 -43.16
C ASP A 56 31.08 17.25 -43.71
N THR A 57 30.84 18.21 -42.80
CA THR A 57 31.34 19.60 -42.89
C THR A 57 31.78 20.18 -41.54
N ASP A 58 32.76 21.08 -41.60
CA ASP A 58 33.65 21.53 -40.51
C ASP A 58 33.16 22.80 -39.74
N MET A 59 33.89 23.18 -38.70
CA MET A 59 33.95 24.50 -38.00
C MET A 59 32.92 24.87 -36.90
N ALA A 60 33.47 25.32 -35.76
CA ALA A 60 32.86 26.11 -34.68
C ALA A 60 33.53 27.52 -34.66
N PRO A 61 33.50 28.41 -33.61
CA PRO A 61 32.79 28.39 -32.31
C PRO A 61 32.17 29.77 -31.88
N GLU A 62 31.76 29.86 -30.60
CA GLU A 62 31.73 31.04 -29.68
C GLU A 62 31.10 32.42 -30.06
N ALA A 63 30.15 32.89 -29.23
CA ALA A 63 30.14 34.19 -28.49
C ALA A 63 28.73 34.53 -27.93
N ASP A 64 28.49 35.56 -27.08
CA ASP A 64 29.04 35.98 -25.77
C ASP A 64 28.21 37.20 -25.24
N GLY A 65 28.00 37.34 -23.92
CA GLY A 65 27.39 38.50 -23.24
C GLY A 65 25.89 38.81 -23.49
N ALA A 66 25.23 39.79 -22.83
CA ALA A 66 25.48 40.50 -21.55
C ALA A 66 24.27 41.43 -21.18
N GLY A 67 24.09 41.79 -19.89
CA GLY A 67 23.11 42.80 -19.38
C GLY A 67 21.75 42.21 -18.91
N ALA A 68 21.16 42.53 -17.74
CA ALA A 68 20.80 43.82 -17.08
C ALA A 68 19.46 44.39 -17.61
N GLU A 69 18.53 45.01 -16.84
CA GLU A 69 18.57 45.66 -15.51
C GLU A 69 17.29 45.41 -14.65
N GLU A 70 17.34 45.77 -13.36
CA GLU A 70 16.24 46.03 -12.39
C GLU A 70 16.25 47.54 -12.03
N PRO A 71 15.32 48.14 -11.22
CA PRO A 71 13.98 47.72 -10.75
C PRO A 71 12.91 48.85 -10.94
N ALA A 72 11.73 48.75 -10.30
CA ALA A 72 10.92 49.92 -9.92
C ALA A 72 9.98 49.62 -8.73
N ASP A 73 10.06 50.42 -7.66
CA ASP A 73 9.06 50.48 -6.58
C ASP A 73 7.91 51.44 -6.95
N ASP A 74 6.74 51.26 -6.32
CA ASP A 74 5.83 52.38 -6.00
C ASP A 74 5.17 52.14 -4.63
N ALA A 75 4.87 53.21 -3.90
CA ALA A 75 4.39 53.16 -2.52
C ALA A 75 3.43 54.32 -2.21
N GLY A 76 2.23 53.98 -1.74
CA GLY A 76 1.23 54.94 -1.28
C GLY A 76 0.28 54.30 -0.27
N ALA A 77 0.22 54.89 0.93
CA ALA A 77 -0.73 54.54 1.98
C ALA A 77 -1.71 55.70 2.17
N ASP A 78 -2.89 55.43 2.72
CA ASP A 78 -3.69 56.45 3.43
C ASP A 78 -4.62 55.79 4.47
N GLU A 79 -5.15 56.59 5.40
CA GLU A 79 -5.66 56.13 6.70
C GLU A 79 -7.18 55.83 6.78
N LEU A 80 -7.59 55.22 7.90
CA LEU A 80 -9.00 55.00 8.31
C LEU A 80 -9.66 56.32 8.80
N PRO A 81 -11.00 56.39 8.98
CA PRO A 81 -11.51 56.13 10.33
C PRO A 81 -12.93 55.49 10.44
N ASP A 82 -13.17 54.90 11.61
CA ASP A 82 -14.38 54.84 12.46
C ASP A 82 -15.81 54.94 11.87
N GLU A 83 -16.63 53.92 12.16
CA GLU A 83 -17.98 54.10 12.77
C GLU A 83 -18.22 53.01 13.84
N GLU A 84 -18.91 53.37 14.93
CA GLU A 84 -19.19 52.51 16.11
C GLU A 84 -20.71 52.24 16.29
N PRO A 85 -21.16 51.40 17.26
CA PRO A 85 -22.41 50.65 17.14
C PRO A 85 -23.61 51.25 17.90
N PRO A 86 -24.79 50.59 17.84
CA PRO A 86 -25.85 50.71 18.84
C PRO A 86 -25.86 49.53 19.82
N GLU A 87 -25.54 49.77 21.10
CA GLU A 87 -25.95 48.87 22.19
C GLU A 87 -27.47 48.98 22.46
N THR A 88 -28.08 47.93 23.03
CA THR A 88 -28.86 48.10 24.28
C THR A 88 -29.16 46.77 25.00
N SER A 89 -28.39 46.52 26.06
CA SER A 89 -28.86 46.19 27.42
C SER A 89 -30.13 45.34 27.62
N ALA A 90 -29.95 44.15 28.20
CA ALA A 90 -30.43 43.86 29.56
C ALA A 90 -29.67 42.64 30.15
N ALA A 91 -29.29 42.69 31.43
CA ALA A 91 -28.51 41.64 32.10
C ALA A 91 -29.34 40.84 33.12
N ALA A 92 -28.91 39.60 33.40
CA ALA A 92 -29.16 38.90 34.66
C ALA A 92 -28.15 37.74 34.86
N ASP A 93 -27.40 37.76 35.96
CA ASP A 93 -26.57 36.63 36.40
C ASP A 93 -27.44 35.49 36.97
N VAL A 94 -27.09 34.25 36.62
CA VAL A 94 -27.23 33.10 37.54
C VAL A 94 -26.01 32.19 37.37
N VAL A 95 -25.24 32.04 38.45
CA VAL A 95 -24.27 30.96 38.63
C VAL A 95 -24.94 29.85 39.43
N GLU A 96 -24.48 28.60 39.25
CA GLU A 96 -24.79 27.43 40.08
C GLU A 96 -26.21 26.81 39.93
N SER A 97 -26.28 25.69 39.22
CA SER A 97 -26.73 24.44 39.85
C SER A 97 -26.15 23.22 39.13
N ALA A 98 -25.51 22.33 39.88
CA ALA A 98 -24.97 21.08 39.38
C ALA A 98 -25.83 19.92 39.90
N ASP A 99 -27.01 19.69 39.29
CA ASP A 99 -27.76 18.44 39.48
C ASP A 99 -28.64 18.11 38.26
N ALA A 100 -27.99 17.62 37.20
CA ALA A 100 -28.66 16.86 36.15
C ALA A 100 -28.34 15.37 36.42
N PRO A 101 -29.34 14.52 36.72
CA PRO A 101 -29.05 13.13 37.05
C PRO A 101 -28.48 12.42 35.82
N VAL A 102 -27.19 12.08 35.89
CA VAL A 102 -26.59 11.10 35.00
C VAL A 102 -27.48 9.86 35.08
N PRO A 103 -28.07 9.39 33.96
CA PRO A 103 -29.00 8.27 34.02
C PRO A 103 -28.26 7.09 34.65
N ASP A 104 -28.81 6.55 35.73
CA ASP A 104 -28.24 5.42 36.48
C ASP A 104 -28.36 4.14 35.63
N VAL A 105 -27.47 4.04 34.63
CA VAL A 105 -27.29 2.89 33.76
C VAL A 105 -26.72 1.79 34.64
N LYS A 106 -27.63 1.11 35.33
CA LYS A 106 -27.38 -0.14 36.03
C LYS A 106 -26.78 -1.11 35.03
N LEU A 107 -25.46 -1.21 35.09
CA LEU A 107 -24.64 -2.08 34.26
C LEU A 107 -24.97 -3.53 34.64
N ASP A 108 -26.09 -4.04 34.12
CA ASP A 108 -26.60 -5.36 34.48
C ASP A 108 -25.55 -6.40 34.08
N ARG A 109 -24.94 -7.03 35.07
CA ARG A 109 -23.81 -7.97 34.90
C ARG A 109 -24.31 -9.34 34.46
N ARG A 110 -25.18 -9.34 33.45
CA ARG A 110 -25.61 -10.48 32.66
C ARG A 110 -24.94 -10.33 31.30
N ILE A 111 -24.37 -11.42 30.79
CA ILE A 111 -23.78 -11.41 29.45
C ILE A 111 -24.91 -11.16 28.46
N SER A 112 -24.92 -9.98 27.82
CA SER A 112 -25.95 -9.63 26.84
C SER A 112 -25.86 -10.56 25.62
N PRO A 113 -26.99 -11.12 25.15
CA PRO A 113 -26.99 -12.12 24.09
C PRO A 113 -26.33 -11.59 22.81
N ASP A 114 -26.56 -10.31 22.48
CA ASP A 114 -26.05 -9.63 21.30
C ASP A 114 -24.52 -9.76 21.16
N ARG A 115 -23.75 -9.62 22.25
CA ARG A 115 -22.28 -9.69 22.18
C ARG A 115 -21.78 -11.11 21.89
N ALA A 116 -22.45 -12.12 22.41
CA ALA A 116 -22.11 -13.51 22.13
C ALA A 116 -22.51 -13.91 20.70
N GLU A 117 -23.61 -13.36 20.19
CA GLU A 117 -24.07 -13.55 18.81
C GLU A 117 -23.15 -12.85 17.79
N ILE A 118 -22.81 -11.58 18.00
CA ILE A 118 -21.86 -10.82 17.17
C ILE A 118 -20.51 -11.55 17.08
N GLU A 119 -19.97 -12.01 18.22
CA GLU A 119 -18.71 -12.77 18.27
C GLU A 119 -18.83 -14.17 17.62
N ALA A 120 -20.02 -14.77 17.57
CA ALA A 120 -20.25 -16.02 16.84
C ALA A 120 -20.36 -15.80 15.33
N LEU A 121 -21.06 -14.74 14.90
CA LEU A 121 -21.13 -14.31 13.51
C LEU A 121 -19.74 -13.95 12.98
N TYR A 122 -18.95 -13.20 13.75
CA TYR A 122 -17.59 -12.82 13.38
C TYR A 122 -16.69 -14.03 13.13
N ARG A 123 -16.68 -15.00 14.06
CA ARG A 123 -15.90 -16.24 13.90
C ARG A 123 -16.37 -17.10 12.74
N ARG A 124 -17.67 -17.16 12.44
CA ARG A 124 -18.18 -17.88 11.26
C ARG A 124 -17.76 -17.19 9.96
N ALA A 125 -17.99 -15.88 9.84
CA ALA A 125 -17.65 -15.11 8.65
C ALA A 125 -16.14 -15.14 8.38
N ARG A 126 -15.33 -15.04 9.45
CA ARG A 126 -13.87 -15.17 9.36
C ARG A 126 -13.42 -16.57 8.95
N SER A 127 -13.96 -17.63 9.55
CA SER A 127 -13.66 -19.00 9.12
C SER A 127 -14.07 -19.25 7.66
N ALA A 128 -15.18 -18.66 7.19
CA ALA A 128 -15.54 -18.72 5.78
C ALA A 128 -14.53 -17.98 4.86
N ALA A 129 -13.96 -16.85 5.30
CA ALA A 129 -12.91 -16.15 4.56
C ALA A 129 -11.58 -16.94 4.57
N GLU A 130 -11.18 -17.46 5.72
CA GLU A 130 -9.97 -18.30 5.90
C GLU A 130 -10.04 -19.59 5.07
N ASP A 131 -11.24 -20.15 4.87
CA ASP A 131 -11.49 -21.30 3.99
C ASP A 131 -11.74 -20.92 2.50
N GLY A 132 -11.52 -19.66 2.09
CA GLY A 132 -11.74 -19.19 0.72
C GLY A 132 -13.20 -19.12 0.25
N ARG A 133 -14.19 -19.33 1.13
CA ARG A 133 -15.63 -19.19 0.83
C ARG A 133 -16.10 -17.74 0.90
N LEU A 134 -15.50 -16.88 0.08
CA LEU A 134 -15.71 -15.43 0.06
C LEU A 134 -17.20 -15.03 0.04
N VAL A 135 -18.03 -15.70 -0.75
CA VAL A 135 -19.49 -15.44 -0.87
C VAL A 135 -20.29 -15.89 0.37
N GLU A 136 -19.77 -16.76 1.23
CA GLU A 136 -20.32 -16.99 2.58
C GLU A 136 -19.81 -15.94 3.58
N ALA A 137 -18.53 -15.57 3.48
CA ALA A 137 -17.91 -14.55 4.33
C ALA A 137 -18.56 -13.18 4.17
N GLU A 138 -18.80 -12.73 2.93
CA GLU A 138 -19.50 -11.48 2.60
C GLU A 138 -20.84 -11.40 3.32
N LYS A 139 -21.66 -12.45 3.17
CA LYS A 139 -22.97 -12.54 3.80
C LYS A 139 -22.88 -12.53 5.32
N GLY A 140 -21.94 -13.29 5.89
CA GLY A 140 -21.74 -13.35 7.34
C GLY A 140 -21.29 -12.00 7.94
N TYR A 141 -20.37 -11.29 7.29
CA TYR A 141 -19.94 -9.96 7.74
C TYR A 141 -21.03 -8.90 7.54
N ARG A 142 -21.80 -8.94 6.45
CA ARG A 142 -22.95 -8.03 6.27
C ARG A 142 -24.07 -8.30 7.30
N GLU A 143 -24.33 -9.56 7.64
CA GLU A 143 -25.28 -9.95 8.70
C GLU A 143 -24.83 -9.46 10.10
N LEU A 144 -23.52 -9.46 10.34
CA LEU A 144 -22.91 -8.88 11.54
C LEU A 144 -23.02 -7.36 11.55
N LEU A 145 -22.58 -6.67 10.49
CA LEU A 145 -22.56 -5.21 10.41
C LEU A 145 -23.97 -4.61 10.45
N PHE A 146 -25.00 -5.32 9.99
CA PHE A 146 -26.40 -4.94 10.20
C PHE A 146 -26.78 -4.87 11.70
N ARG A 147 -26.22 -5.74 12.55
CA ARG A 147 -26.42 -5.70 14.02
C ARG A 147 -25.46 -4.74 14.73
N ALA A 148 -24.23 -4.61 14.22
CA ALA A 148 -23.16 -3.82 14.83
C ALA A 148 -22.40 -3.00 13.77
N PRO A 149 -22.96 -1.86 13.32
CA PRO A 149 -22.39 -1.06 12.21
C PRO A 149 -20.98 -0.53 12.44
N ASN A 150 -20.54 -0.43 13.69
CA ASN A 150 -19.22 0.10 14.07
C ASN A 150 -18.24 -1.03 14.49
N HIS A 151 -18.47 -2.27 14.03
CA HIS A 151 -17.57 -3.39 14.32
C HIS A 151 -16.35 -3.38 13.37
N LEU A 152 -15.36 -2.52 13.69
CA LEU A 152 -14.11 -2.28 12.95
C LEU A 152 -13.53 -3.53 12.24
N ARG A 153 -13.30 -4.62 12.99
CA ARG A 153 -12.73 -5.88 12.47
C ARG A 153 -13.60 -6.57 11.42
N ALA A 154 -14.91 -6.36 11.43
CA ALA A 154 -15.80 -6.92 10.40
C ALA A 154 -15.81 -6.04 9.15
N ARG A 155 -15.69 -4.71 9.28
CA ARG A 155 -15.50 -3.81 8.14
C ARG A 155 -14.19 -4.10 7.42
N ASN A 156 -13.07 -4.13 8.15
CA ASN A 156 -11.77 -4.50 7.59
C ASN A 156 -11.81 -5.82 6.80
N ASN A 157 -12.36 -6.87 7.42
CA ASN A 157 -12.36 -8.18 6.79
C ASN A 157 -13.41 -8.31 5.66
N LEU A 158 -14.47 -7.50 5.67
CA LEU A 158 -15.40 -7.39 4.54
C LEU A 158 -14.78 -6.61 3.39
N GLY A 159 -14.00 -5.56 3.69
CA GLY A 159 -13.18 -4.85 2.71
C GLY A 159 -12.23 -5.81 1.99
N TYR A 160 -11.49 -6.62 2.74
CA TYR A 160 -10.64 -7.69 2.20
C TYR A 160 -11.44 -8.68 1.33
N VAL A 161 -12.61 -9.14 1.80
CA VAL A 161 -13.46 -10.06 1.03
C VAL A 161 -13.97 -9.44 -0.27
N TYR A 162 -14.24 -8.13 -0.33
CA TYR A 162 -14.59 -7.46 -1.58
C TYR A 162 -13.40 -7.32 -2.52
N ASP A 163 -12.20 -7.03 -2.01
CA ASP A 163 -10.98 -6.93 -2.80
C ASP A 163 -10.68 -8.30 -3.47
N SER A 164 -10.69 -9.39 -2.69
CA SER A 164 -10.59 -10.77 -3.19
C SER A 164 -11.77 -11.25 -4.06
N LEU A 165 -12.83 -10.45 -4.22
CA LEU A 165 -13.94 -10.72 -5.14
C LEU A 165 -13.86 -9.87 -6.42
N GLY A 166 -12.84 -9.03 -6.59
CA GLY A 166 -12.75 -8.08 -7.70
C GLY A 166 -13.72 -6.91 -7.58
N GLU A 167 -14.12 -6.54 -6.36
CA GLU A 167 -15.03 -5.42 -6.07
C GLU A 167 -14.33 -4.27 -5.29
N PRO A 168 -13.18 -3.73 -5.74
CA PRO A 168 -12.36 -2.78 -4.97
C PRO A 168 -13.09 -1.48 -4.58
N ALA A 169 -14.11 -1.06 -5.34
CA ALA A 169 -14.96 0.07 -4.96
C ALA A 169 -15.72 -0.18 -3.63
N ARG A 170 -16.23 -1.40 -3.41
CA ARG A 170 -16.89 -1.79 -2.17
C ARG A 170 -15.88 -2.10 -1.07
N ALA A 171 -14.68 -2.55 -1.43
CA ALA A 171 -13.57 -2.67 -0.49
C ALA A 171 -13.22 -1.32 0.15
N LEU A 172 -13.10 -0.28 -0.69
CA LEU A 172 -12.84 1.09 -0.28
C LEU A 172 -13.92 1.63 0.67
N GLU A 173 -15.21 1.43 0.37
CA GLU A 173 -16.33 1.86 1.22
C GLU A 173 -16.23 1.30 2.65
N GLU A 174 -15.94 0.01 2.80
CA GLU A 174 -15.81 -0.64 4.10
C GLU A 174 -14.53 -0.24 4.84
N TYR A 175 -13.39 -0.09 4.15
CA TYR A 175 -12.16 0.39 4.76
C TYR A 175 -12.26 1.86 5.20
N GLN A 176 -12.91 2.73 4.41
CA GLN A 176 -13.17 4.13 4.81
C GLN A 176 -14.11 4.20 6.02
N ALA A 177 -15.20 3.44 6.03
CA ALA A 177 -16.09 3.33 7.19
C ALA A 177 -15.44 2.66 8.42
N ALA A 178 -14.25 2.03 8.27
CA ALA A 178 -13.42 1.60 9.39
C ALA A 178 -12.46 2.73 9.85
N LEU A 179 -11.90 3.53 8.94
CA LEU A 179 -11.12 4.72 9.28
C LEU A 179 -11.96 5.80 9.99
N GLU A 180 -13.26 5.92 9.71
CA GLU A 180 -14.17 6.76 10.50
C GLU A 180 -14.21 6.39 12.00
N ILE A 181 -13.82 5.17 12.35
CA ILE A 181 -13.78 4.64 13.72
C ILE A 181 -12.38 4.75 14.33
N GLU A 182 -11.33 4.47 13.55
CA GLU A 182 -9.92 4.61 13.95
C GLU A 182 -9.09 5.31 12.84
N PRO A 183 -9.05 6.66 12.78
CA PRO A 183 -8.44 7.39 11.67
C PRO A 183 -6.93 7.22 11.51
N GLU A 184 -6.22 6.93 12.61
CA GLU A 184 -4.76 6.74 12.64
C GLU A 184 -4.36 5.25 12.55
N ASN A 185 -5.29 4.36 12.16
CA ASN A 185 -5.01 2.94 12.04
C ASN A 185 -4.19 2.64 10.76
N VAL A 186 -2.89 2.44 10.95
CA VAL A 186 -1.90 2.20 9.88
C VAL A 186 -2.32 1.10 8.90
N GLN A 187 -2.87 -0.04 9.38
CA GLN A 187 -3.33 -1.12 8.51
C GLN A 187 -4.47 -0.66 7.61
N LEU A 188 -5.43 0.09 8.15
CA LEU A 188 -6.56 0.59 7.37
C LEU A 188 -6.12 1.67 6.36
N LEU A 189 -5.19 2.55 6.74
CA LEU A 189 -4.58 3.52 5.81
C LEU A 189 -3.81 2.80 4.69
N ASN A 190 -3.07 1.74 5.01
CA ASN A 190 -2.36 0.92 4.03
C ASN A 190 -3.34 0.23 3.06
N ASN A 191 -4.39 -0.40 3.58
CA ASN A 191 -5.42 -1.07 2.78
C ASN A 191 -6.18 -0.08 1.88
N VAL A 192 -6.56 1.11 2.39
CA VAL A 192 -7.17 2.18 1.56
C VAL A 192 -6.20 2.65 0.48
N GLY A 193 -4.92 2.82 0.81
CA GLY A 193 -3.87 3.18 -0.13
C GLY A 193 -3.73 2.18 -1.29
N ALA A 194 -3.65 0.89 -0.97
CA ALA A 194 -3.57 -0.19 -1.96
C ALA A 194 -4.81 -0.22 -2.88
N VAL A 195 -6.02 -0.18 -2.29
CA VAL A 195 -7.29 -0.20 -3.06
C VAL A 195 -7.46 1.06 -3.92
N LEU A 196 -7.08 2.25 -3.43
CA LEU A 196 -7.04 3.47 -4.25
C LEU A 196 -6.04 3.32 -5.41
N GLY A 197 -4.89 2.65 -5.17
CA GLY A 197 -3.92 2.29 -6.20
C GLY A 197 -4.47 1.34 -7.26
N THR A 198 -5.36 0.41 -6.91
CA THR A 198 -6.04 -0.49 -7.87
C THR A 198 -7.20 0.21 -8.59
N LEU A 199 -7.87 1.17 -7.95
CA LEU A 199 -8.87 2.04 -8.58
C LEU A 199 -8.27 3.16 -9.46
N GLY A 200 -6.95 3.16 -9.70
CA GLY A 200 -6.25 4.20 -10.49
C GLY A 200 -6.19 5.58 -9.82
N ARG A 201 -6.62 5.71 -8.56
CA ARG A 201 -6.71 6.96 -7.79
C ARG A 201 -5.37 7.32 -7.14
N TYR A 202 -4.31 7.32 -7.94
CA TYR A 202 -2.92 7.32 -7.49
C TYR A 202 -2.49 8.55 -6.66
N GLY A 203 -3.21 9.68 -6.75
CA GLY A 203 -2.94 10.86 -5.91
C GLY A 203 -3.39 10.63 -4.46
N GLU A 204 -4.63 10.20 -4.28
CA GLU A 204 -5.22 9.88 -2.97
C GLU A 204 -4.54 8.64 -2.34
N ALA A 205 -4.11 7.68 -3.17
CA ALA A 205 -3.32 6.54 -2.75
C ALA A 205 -1.97 6.97 -2.14
N GLU A 206 -1.22 7.84 -2.82
CA GLU A 206 0.05 8.36 -2.29
C GLU A 206 -0.16 9.16 -1.00
N GLU A 207 -1.17 10.03 -0.93
CA GLU A 207 -1.47 10.80 0.29
C GLU A 207 -1.78 9.89 1.48
N THR A 208 -2.64 8.89 1.28
CA THR A 208 -3.01 7.92 2.34
C THR A 208 -1.81 7.09 2.80
N LEU A 209 -0.98 6.62 1.86
CA LEU A 209 0.22 5.82 2.18
C LEU A 209 1.33 6.66 2.83
N ARG A 210 1.46 7.94 2.48
CA ARG A 210 2.35 8.86 3.21
C ARG A 210 1.88 9.12 4.63
N ASN A 211 0.57 9.20 4.87
CA ASN A 211 0.02 9.29 6.22
C ASN A 211 0.29 8.01 7.03
N ALA A 212 0.15 6.83 6.42
CA ALA A 212 0.57 5.56 7.04
C ALA A 212 2.08 5.54 7.34
N GLN A 213 2.93 6.00 6.41
CA GLN A 213 4.39 6.03 6.53
C GLN A 213 4.87 6.99 7.63
N LEU A 214 4.16 8.10 7.87
CA LEU A 214 4.43 9.03 8.97
C LEU A 214 4.10 8.41 10.34
N LEU A 215 3.07 7.56 10.42
CA LEU A 215 2.66 6.87 11.63
C LEU A 215 3.51 5.61 11.92
N ALA A 216 3.98 4.92 10.88
CA ALA A 216 4.82 3.73 10.99
C ALA A 216 5.96 3.71 9.93
N PRO A 217 7.07 4.43 10.14
CA PRO A 217 8.18 4.54 9.18
C PRO A 217 9.02 3.26 9.01
N GLU A 218 8.72 2.21 9.77
CA GLU A 218 9.35 0.88 9.71
C GLU A 218 8.36 -0.23 9.29
N ASP A 219 7.18 0.12 8.77
CA ASP A 219 6.20 -0.82 8.23
C ASP A 219 6.53 -1.18 6.77
N ALA A 220 6.85 -2.45 6.51
CA ALA A 220 7.30 -2.91 5.19
C ALA A 220 6.19 -2.83 4.12
N ASP A 221 4.95 -3.16 4.47
CA ASP A 221 3.81 -3.20 3.54
C ASP A 221 3.46 -1.78 3.06
N VAL A 222 3.57 -0.79 3.94
CA VAL A 222 3.37 0.63 3.60
C VAL A 222 4.41 1.11 2.58
N HIS A 223 5.69 0.75 2.74
CA HIS A 223 6.73 1.12 1.76
C HIS A 223 6.57 0.34 0.44
N LEU A 224 6.14 -0.94 0.50
CA LEU A 224 5.80 -1.74 -0.67
C LEU A 224 4.67 -1.09 -1.47
N ASN A 225 3.51 -0.85 -0.85
CA ASN A 225 2.34 -0.26 -1.51
C ASN A 225 2.63 1.15 -2.05
N LEU A 226 3.41 1.96 -1.34
CA LEU A 226 3.86 3.26 -1.85
C LEU A 226 4.75 3.10 -3.09
N GLY A 227 5.62 2.09 -3.10
CA GLY A 227 6.39 1.67 -4.27
C GLY A 227 5.53 1.24 -5.46
N LEU A 228 4.47 0.46 -5.23
CA LEU A 228 3.50 0.06 -6.26
C LEU A 228 2.77 1.27 -6.85
N VAL A 229 2.34 2.22 -6.00
CA VAL A 229 1.69 3.46 -6.45
C VAL A 229 2.65 4.32 -7.27
N PHE A 230 3.92 4.47 -6.86
CA PHE A 230 4.91 5.15 -7.70
C PHE A 230 5.18 4.42 -9.02
N PHE A 231 5.21 3.09 -9.02
CA PHE A 231 5.41 2.28 -10.23
C PHE A 231 4.27 2.51 -11.23
N ARG A 232 3.00 2.39 -10.78
CA ARG A 232 1.82 2.67 -11.62
C ARG A 232 1.71 4.13 -12.08
N LYS A 233 2.31 5.08 -11.36
CA LYS A 233 2.48 6.49 -11.78
C LYS A 233 3.62 6.70 -12.79
N GLY A 234 4.39 5.66 -13.14
CA GLY A 234 5.60 5.77 -13.98
C GLY A 234 6.79 6.44 -13.30
N LEU A 235 6.74 6.65 -11.98
CA LEU A 235 7.76 7.32 -11.17
C LEU A 235 8.82 6.31 -10.69
N TYR A 236 9.43 5.59 -11.63
CA TYR A 236 10.22 4.39 -11.37
C TYR A 236 11.39 4.59 -10.39
N THR A 237 11.99 5.78 -10.32
CA THR A 237 13.03 6.10 -9.31
C THR A 237 12.49 6.09 -7.89
N ALA A 238 11.32 6.74 -7.66
CA ALA A 238 10.68 6.77 -6.35
C ALA A 238 10.07 5.41 -5.98
N ALA A 239 9.59 4.66 -6.98
CA ALA A 239 9.19 3.27 -6.82
C ALA A 239 10.37 2.43 -6.30
N ARG A 240 11.52 2.48 -7.00
CA ARG A 240 12.74 1.78 -6.62
C ARG A 240 13.16 2.11 -5.18
N GLU A 241 13.23 3.39 -4.82
CA GLU A 241 13.63 3.82 -3.47
C GLU A 241 12.68 3.31 -2.37
N SER A 242 11.37 3.25 -2.65
CA SER A 242 10.37 2.71 -1.71
C SER A 242 10.44 1.19 -1.59
N LEU A 243 10.70 0.50 -2.71
CA LEU A 243 10.84 -0.97 -2.76
C LEU A 243 12.16 -1.44 -2.14
N GLU A 244 13.27 -0.72 -2.38
CA GLU A 244 14.55 -0.88 -1.66
C GLU A 244 14.36 -0.69 -0.15
N ARG A 245 13.50 0.25 0.28
CA ARG A 245 13.17 0.44 1.70
C ARG A 245 12.30 -0.68 2.27
N ALA A 246 11.34 -1.20 1.51
CA ALA A 246 10.52 -2.36 1.89
C ALA A 246 11.38 -3.62 2.07
N ILE A 247 12.25 -3.94 1.11
CA ILE A 247 13.22 -5.04 1.17
C ILE A 247 14.20 -4.88 2.35
N GLY A 248 14.57 -3.64 2.67
CA GLY A 248 15.37 -3.31 3.86
C GLY A 248 14.65 -3.47 5.21
N LEU A 249 13.36 -3.81 5.21
CA LEU A 249 12.53 -4.12 6.39
C LEU A 249 12.11 -5.60 6.38
N ASP A 250 11.67 -6.12 5.23
CA ASP A 250 11.43 -7.54 4.98
C ASP A 250 12.20 -8.05 3.73
N PRO A 251 13.35 -8.72 3.92
CA PRO A 251 14.14 -9.29 2.83
C PRO A 251 13.51 -10.50 2.11
N GLU A 252 12.42 -11.07 2.63
CA GLU A 252 11.71 -12.20 2.02
C GLU A 252 10.42 -11.76 1.27
N SER A 253 10.14 -10.46 1.16
CA SER A 253 9.00 -9.94 0.40
C SER A 253 9.18 -10.15 -1.12
N GLU A 254 8.66 -11.27 -1.64
CA GLU A 254 8.67 -11.65 -3.06
C GLU A 254 8.31 -10.48 -3.97
N SER A 255 7.17 -9.84 -3.68
CA SER A 255 6.60 -8.83 -4.56
C SER A 255 7.38 -7.52 -4.50
N ALA A 256 8.05 -7.22 -3.38
CA ALA A 256 8.97 -6.09 -3.33
C ALA A 256 10.18 -6.30 -4.24
N HIS A 257 10.74 -7.52 -4.29
CA HIS A 257 11.82 -7.89 -5.23
C HIS A 257 11.33 -7.89 -6.69
N TYR A 258 10.15 -8.45 -6.97
CA TYR A 258 9.57 -8.45 -8.32
C TYR A 258 9.33 -7.02 -8.84
N TYR A 259 8.67 -6.16 -8.07
CA TYR A 259 8.44 -4.78 -8.51
C TYR A 259 9.72 -3.93 -8.50
N LEU A 260 10.73 -4.24 -7.69
CA LEU A 260 12.07 -3.64 -7.79
C LEU A 260 12.72 -4.02 -9.13
N GLY A 261 12.61 -5.28 -9.53
CA GLY A 261 13.07 -5.78 -10.82
C GLY A 261 12.39 -5.06 -11.99
N GLU A 262 11.07 -4.90 -11.96
CA GLU A 262 10.35 -4.10 -12.96
C GLU A 262 10.77 -2.62 -12.94
N ALA A 263 10.90 -1.97 -11.78
CA ALA A 263 11.35 -0.58 -11.70
C ALA A 263 12.75 -0.39 -12.30
N CYS A 264 13.70 -1.29 -12.00
CA CYS A 264 15.03 -1.31 -12.59
C CYS A 264 15.00 -1.62 -14.10
N ASN A 265 14.12 -2.51 -14.57
CA ASN A 265 13.89 -2.80 -15.98
C ASN A 265 13.46 -1.53 -16.74
N ARG A 266 12.48 -0.79 -16.22
CA ARG A 266 11.98 0.48 -16.80
C ARG A 266 13.04 1.60 -16.77
N LEU A 267 13.87 1.64 -15.73
CA LEU A 267 15.03 2.56 -15.63
C LEU A 267 16.21 2.16 -16.54
N GLY A 268 16.21 0.96 -17.11
CA GLY A 268 17.31 0.44 -17.93
C GLY A 268 18.50 -0.14 -17.13
N HIS A 269 18.35 -0.30 -15.81
CA HIS A 269 19.33 -0.95 -14.94
C HIS A 269 19.22 -2.49 -15.05
N ILE A 270 19.51 -3.04 -16.23
CA ILE A 270 19.22 -4.44 -16.59
C ILE A 270 19.83 -5.45 -15.62
N ASP A 271 21.07 -5.25 -15.16
CA ASP A 271 21.72 -6.19 -14.24
C ASP A 271 21.09 -6.17 -12.84
N MET A 272 20.71 -4.98 -12.32
CA MET A 272 19.95 -4.87 -11.06
C MET A 272 18.54 -5.48 -11.20
N ALA A 273 17.94 -5.37 -12.39
CA ALA A 273 16.62 -5.96 -12.66
C ALA A 273 16.69 -7.49 -12.67
N LEU A 274 17.76 -8.08 -13.22
CA LEU A 274 18.01 -9.52 -13.15
C LEU A 274 18.25 -9.97 -11.70
N GLU A 275 19.09 -9.28 -10.93
CA GLU A 275 19.38 -9.63 -9.52
C GLU A 275 18.09 -9.65 -8.66
N ALA A 276 17.23 -8.63 -8.79
CA ALA A 276 15.96 -8.56 -8.08
C ALA A 276 14.95 -9.62 -8.55
N MET A 277 14.87 -9.91 -9.86
CA MET A 277 14.00 -10.96 -10.39
C MET A 277 14.45 -12.37 -9.99
N GLU A 278 15.76 -12.64 -10.01
CA GLU A 278 16.33 -13.89 -9.54
C GLU A 278 16.06 -14.07 -8.04
N ARG A 279 16.15 -13.00 -7.24
CA ARG A 279 15.81 -13.02 -5.81
C ARG A 279 14.31 -13.25 -5.54
N ALA A 280 13.40 -12.65 -6.33
CA ALA A 280 11.97 -12.97 -6.26
C ALA A 280 11.70 -14.46 -6.53
N LEU A 281 12.40 -15.04 -7.51
CA LEU A 281 12.29 -16.46 -7.86
C LEU A 281 12.98 -17.42 -6.87
N GLU A 282 13.92 -16.97 -6.05
CA GLU A 282 14.39 -17.75 -4.90
C GLU A 282 13.30 -17.93 -3.84
N ILE A 283 12.50 -16.87 -3.62
CA ILE A 283 11.40 -16.85 -2.64
C ILE A 283 10.20 -17.64 -3.18
N GLN A 284 9.75 -17.30 -4.39
CA GLN A 284 8.65 -17.98 -5.09
C GLN A 284 9.10 -18.48 -6.47
N PRO A 285 9.65 -19.71 -6.58
CA PRO A 285 10.08 -20.31 -7.85
C PRO A 285 8.97 -20.46 -8.91
N ARG A 286 7.70 -20.34 -8.50
CA ARG A 286 6.50 -20.29 -9.34
C ARG A 286 5.95 -18.86 -9.44
N ASN A 287 6.75 -17.94 -9.97
CA ASN A 287 6.25 -16.69 -10.52
C ASN A 287 6.52 -16.69 -12.03
N GLY A 288 5.48 -17.02 -12.82
CA GLY A 288 5.57 -17.03 -14.28
C GLY A 288 5.86 -15.66 -14.89
N ARG A 289 5.39 -14.58 -14.24
CA ARG A 289 5.65 -13.19 -14.66
C ARG A 289 7.12 -12.82 -14.47
N ALA A 290 7.73 -13.19 -13.34
CA ALA A 290 9.17 -12.99 -13.11
C ALA A 290 10.05 -13.72 -14.14
N TRP A 291 9.74 -14.98 -14.47
CA TRP A 291 10.43 -15.70 -15.56
C TRP A 291 10.25 -15.01 -16.93
N TYR A 292 9.08 -14.45 -17.21
CA TYR A 292 8.83 -13.72 -18.45
C TYR A 292 9.67 -12.43 -18.54
N THR A 293 9.72 -11.63 -17.46
CA THR A 293 10.57 -10.42 -17.42
C THR A 293 12.06 -10.77 -17.48
N ILE A 294 12.52 -11.86 -16.88
CA ILE A 294 13.90 -12.35 -17.06
C ILE A 294 14.18 -12.66 -18.54
N GLY A 295 13.22 -13.21 -19.29
CA GLY A 295 13.32 -13.39 -20.74
C GLY A 295 13.58 -12.08 -21.48
N ILE A 296 12.77 -11.07 -21.20
CA ILE A 296 12.91 -9.71 -21.76
C ILE A 296 14.28 -9.11 -21.42
N LEU A 297 14.75 -9.29 -20.18
CA LEU A 297 16.05 -8.79 -19.73
C LEU A 297 17.21 -9.46 -20.50
N TYR A 298 17.14 -10.77 -20.77
CA TYR A 298 18.16 -11.45 -21.57
C TYR A 298 18.11 -11.09 -23.07
N ASP A 299 16.94 -10.85 -23.66
CA ASP A 299 16.84 -10.31 -25.02
C ASP A 299 17.50 -8.92 -25.11
N ARG A 300 17.26 -8.05 -24.12
CA ARG A 300 17.91 -6.72 -24.03
C ARG A 300 19.43 -6.82 -23.89
N LYS A 301 19.97 -7.89 -23.30
CA LYS A 301 21.42 -8.19 -23.25
C LYS A 301 21.95 -8.87 -24.51
N ARG A 302 21.08 -9.28 -25.45
CA ARG A 302 21.39 -10.11 -26.62
C ARG A 302 21.95 -11.50 -26.23
N GLU A 303 21.34 -12.11 -25.21
CA GLU A 303 21.61 -13.49 -24.76
C GLU A 303 20.41 -14.42 -25.08
N PRO A 304 20.08 -14.66 -26.37
CA PRO A 304 18.80 -15.23 -26.80
C PRO A 304 18.56 -16.68 -26.33
N GLU A 305 19.61 -17.46 -26.09
CA GLU A 305 19.50 -18.80 -25.51
C GLU A 305 18.90 -18.75 -24.10
N ARG A 306 19.36 -17.79 -23.27
CA ARG A 306 18.87 -17.60 -21.89
C ARG A 306 17.48 -16.97 -21.88
N ALA A 307 17.20 -16.07 -22.82
CA ALA A 307 15.86 -15.52 -23.01
C ALA A 307 14.85 -16.64 -23.34
N SER A 308 15.19 -17.51 -24.30
CA SER A 308 14.38 -18.68 -24.68
C SER A 308 14.15 -19.64 -23.51
N GLU A 309 15.18 -19.97 -22.72
CA GLU A 309 15.03 -20.78 -21.50
C GLU A 309 14.08 -20.14 -20.46
N ALA A 310 14.14 -18.82 -20.29
CA ALA A 310 13.30 -18.09 -19.35
C ALA A 310 11.83 -18.02 -19.82
N TYR A 311 11.58 -17.72 -21.10
CA TYR A 311 10.24 -17.74 -21.69
C TYR A 311 9.60 -19.13 -21.68
N LEU A 312 10.38 -20.20 -21.87
CA LEU A 312 9.89 -21.57 -21.78
C LEU A 312 9.41 -21.89 -20.35
N LYS A 313 10.17 -21.51 -19.32
CA LYS A 313 9.75 -21.66 -17.91
C LYS A 313 8.53 -20.82 -17.56
N ALA A 314 8.48 -19.58 -18.05
CA ALA A 314 7.34 -18.69 -17.85
C ALA A 314 6.05 -19.36 -18.36
N ARG A 315 6.08 -19.88 -19.60
CA ARG A 315 4.96 -20.62 -20.18
C ARG A 315 4.65 -21.91 -19.42
N GLU A 316 5.66 -22.70 -19.03
CA GLU A 316 5.45 -23.95 -18.27
C GLU A 316 4.80 -23.75 -16.90
N ILE A 317 4.89 -22.54 -16.32
CA ILE A 317 4.19 -22.14 -15.10
C ILE A 317 2.79 -21.62 -15.43
N LEU A 318 2.67 -20.66 -16.37
CA LEU A 318 1.41 -20.02 -16.72
C LEU A 318 0.40 -20.96 -17.43
N ASP A 319 0.86 -22.00 -18.13
CA ASP A 319 0.01 -23.06 -18.71
C ASP A 319 -0.50 -24.06 -17.64
N ALA A 320 -0.11 -23.90 -16.36
CA ALA A 320 -0.35 -24.87 -15.27
C ALA A 320 -1.10 -24.29 -14.06
N GLU A 321 -1.64 -23.07 -14.19
CA GLU A 321 -2.40 -22.31 -13.18
C GLU A 321 -3.90 -22.22 -13.53
#